data_AF-A0A9Q0E2G3-F1
#
_entry.id   AF-A0A9Q0E2G3-F1
#
_cell.length_a   1.000
_cell.length_b   1.000
_cell.length_c   1.000
_cell.angle_alpha   90.00
_cell.angle_beta   90.00
_cell.angle_gamma   90.00
#
_symmetry.space_group_name_H-M   'P 1'
#
loop_
_entity.id
_entity.type
_entity.pdbx_description
1 polymer ?
#
loop_
_entity_poly.entity_id
_entity_poly.type
_entity_poly.pdbx_seq_one_letter_code
_entity_poly.pdbx_strand_id
1 'polypeptide(L)'
;MSSAVVSFMQVFNKSLCQTREVLVDIYQEYPDRIEHTYIPACVVLKRCSGYCNDEAMECVPTRTRNVTMEVLQVRDKFSQHRSQLSFTEHEECDCRGKGQKRKRKKQRDTAGIAAAYASSAGGLEQSSVSLSMVALLSTELFWYFVN
;
A
#
# COMPACT_ATOMS: atom_id res chain seq x y z
N MET A 1 25.03 -10.80 31.81
CA MET A 1 23.68 -10.64 31.23
C MET A 1 23.16 -12.02 30.88
N SER A 2 22.17 -12.54 31.60
CA SER A 2 21.50 -13.80 31.25
C SER A 2 20.52 -13.53 30.11
N SER A 3 20.72 -14.17 28.95
CA SER A 3 19.73 -14.14 27.87
C SER A 3 18.59 -15.08 28.24
N ALA A 4 17.50 -14.53 28.78
CA ALA A 4 16.28 -15.29 29.00
C ALA A 4 15.57 -15.47 27.66
N VAL A 5 15.54 -16.71 27.16
CA VAL A 5 14.82 -17.05 25.93
C VAL A 5 13.32 -17.10 26.22
N VAL A 6 12.55 -16.31 25.48
CA VAL A 6 11.09 -16.36 25.54
C VAL A 6 10.61 -17.64 24.86
N SER A 7 9.74 -18.41 25.53
CA SER A 7 9.25 -19.68 24.99
C SER A 7 8.38 -19.50 23.75
N PHE A 8 8.37 -20.51 22.87
CA PHE A 8 7.54 -20.49 21.66
C PHE A 8 6.07 -20.17 21.94
N MET A 9 5.47 -20.85 22.93
CA MET A 9 4.07 -20.64 23.28
C MET A 9 3.79 -19.21 23.76
N GLN A 10 4.75 -18.59 24.45
CA GLN A 10 4.63 -17.21 24.88
C GLN A 10 4.71 -16.23 23.71
N VAL A 11 5.61 -16.48 22.75
CA VAL A 11 5.68 -15.68 21.51
C VAL A 11 4.40 -15.84 20.71
N PHE A 12 3.95 -17.08 20.49
CA PHE A 12 2.75 -17.40 19.73
C PHE A 12 1.52 -16.71 20.33
N ASN A 13 1.24 -16.92 21.62
CA ASN A 13 0.06 -16.35 22.27
C ASN A 13 0.07 -14.82 22.29
N LYS A 14 1.24 -14.20 22.50
CA LYS A 14 1.34 -12.73 22.44
C LYS A 14 1.17 -12.18 21.02
N SER A 15 1.52 -12.98 20.01
CA SER A 15 1.46 -12.58 18.60
C SER A 15 0.05 -12.63 18.00
N LEU A 16 -0.89 -13.37 18.61
CA LEU A 16 -2.27 -13.52 18.14
C LEU A 16 -3.00 -12.18 17.97
N CYS A 17 -3.93 -12.13 17.01
CA CYS A 17 -4.81 -10.98 16.74
C CYS A 17 -5.55 -10.53 18.01
N GLN A 18 -5.23 -9.34 18.49
CA GLN A 18 -5.84 -8.74 19.68
C GLN A 18 -5.72 -7.21 19.65
N THR A 19 -6.42 -6.56 20.56
CA THR A 19 -6.30 -5.12 20.78
C THR A 19 -4.96 -4.81 21.46
N ARG A 20 -4.18 -3.88 20.89
CA ARG A 20 -2.88 -3.45 21.41
C ARG A 20 -2.76 -1.93 21.40
N GLU A 21 -1.99 -1.41 22.34
CA GLU A 21 -1.60 -0.01 22.35
C GLU A 21 -0.54 0.23 21.27
N VAL A 22 -0.80 1.22 20.42
CA VAL A 22 0.10 1.65 19.36
C VAL A 22 0.18 3.18 19.35
N LEU A 23 1.34 3.70 18.94
CA LEU A 23 1.49 5.12 18.68
C LEU A 23 0.93 5.42 17.29
N VAL A 24 -0.05 6.32 17.24
CA VAL A 24 -0.66 6.79 16.00
C VAL A 24 -0.31 8.26 15.81
N ASP A 25 0.20 8.59 14.63
CA ASP A 25 0.49 9.95 14.23
C ASP A 25 -0.84 10.70 13.99
N ILE A 26 -0.99 11.86 14.63
CA ILE A 26 -2.19 12.68 14.52
C ILE A 26 -2.43 13.14 13.07
N TYR A 27 -1.36 13.40 12.31
CA TYR A 27 -1.47 13.83 10.91
C TYR A 27 -2.05 12.76 9.98
N GLN A 28 -1.88 11.48 10.32
CA GLN A 28 -2.47 10.38 9.55
C GLN A 28 -3.98 10.29 9.75
N GLU A 29 -4.47 10.60 10.96
CA GLU A 29 -5.90 10.59 11.29
C GLU A 29 -6.61 11.89 10.85
N TYR A 30 -5.86 13.00 10.78
CA TYR A 30 -6.37 14.33 10.43
C TYR A 30 -5.54 14.98 9.30
N PRO A 31 -5.55 14.42 8.08
CA PRO A 31 -4.74 14.94 6.97
C PRO A 31 -5.13 16.36 6.56
N ASP A 32 -6.38 16.76 6.78
CA ASP A 32 -6.89 18.10 6.42
C ASP A 32 -6.41 19.21 7.37
N ARG A 33 -5.71 18.88 8.47
CA ARG A 33 -5.27 19.84 9.51
C ARG A 33 -3.75 20.07 9.49
N ILE A 34 -3.18 20.15 8.30
CA ILE A 34 -1.74 20.32 8.05
C ILE A 34 -1.18 21.68 8.47
N GLU A 35 -2.02 22.69 8.68
CA GLU A 35 -1.59 24.04 9.10
C GLU A 35 -1.11 24.11 10.56
N HIS A 36 -1.26 23.03 11.33
CA HIS A 36 -1.05 23.04 12.77
C HIS A 36 0.03 22.06 13.22
N THR A 37 0.86 22.50 14.16
CA THR A 37 1.75 21.59 14.88
C THR A 37 1.06 21.05 16.14
N TYR A 38 0.99 19.73 16.28
CA TYR A 38 0.40 19.09 17.46
C TYR A 38 1.46 18.68 18.48
N ILE A 39 1.22 18.97 19.76
CA ILE A 39 2.05 18.51 20.88
C ILE A 39 1.15 17.72 21.86
N PRO A 40 1.37 16.41 22.05
CA PRO A 40 2.31 15.56 21.30
C PRO A 40 1.88 15.38 19.83
N ALA A 41 2.82 15.00 18.94
CA ALA A 41 2.52 14.72 17.53
C ALA A 41 1.88 13.33 17.32
N CYS A 42 2.07 12.42 18.28
CA CYS A 42 1.46 11.08 18.28
C CYS A 42 0.68 10.84 19.57
N VAL A 43 -0.37 10.03 19.48
CA VAL A 43 -1.18 9.58 20.62
C VAL A 43 -1.14 8.06 20.74
N VAL A 44 -1.32 7.55 21.97
CA VAL A 44 -1.43 6.10 22.22
C VAL A 44 -2.88 5.70 22.03
N LEU A 45 -3.16 4.80 21.08
CA LEU A 45 -4.50 4.29 20.82
C LEU A 45 -4.52 2.77 20.85
N LYS A 46 -5.67 2.22 21.22
CA LYS A 46 -5.96 0.80 21.04
C LYS A 46 -6.31 0.51 19.59
N ARG A 47 -5.51 -0.33 18.92
CA ARG A 47 -5.74 -0.81 17.55
C ARG A 47 -5.60 -2.33 17.49
N CYS A 48 -6.27 -2.92 16.51
CA CYS A 48 -6.14 -4.35 16.23
C CYS A 48 -4.78 -4.61 15.61
N SER A 49 -4.04 -5.54 16.19
CA SER A 49 -2.73 -5.93 15.70
C SER A 49 -2.48 -7.39 16.07
N GLY A 50 -1.78 -8.09 15.19
CA GLY A 50 -1.39 -9.47 15.42
C GLY A 50 -1.49 -10.32 14.18
N TYR A 51 -1.10 -11.56 14.38
CA TYR A 51 -1.08 -12.61 13.37
C TYR A 51 -2.40 -13.37 13.34
N CYS A 52 -2.80 -13.77 12.15
CA CYS A 52 -3.90 -14.70 11.87
C CYS A 52 -3.33 -15.93 11.17
N ASN A 53 -3.91 -17.11 11.41
CA ASN A 53 -3.36 -18.40 10.95
C ASN A 53 -3.25 -18.57 9.41
N ASP A 54 -3.88 -17.71 8.63
CA ASP A 54 -3.88 -17.75 7.16
C ASP A 54 -3.53 -16.35 6.63
N GLU A 55 -2.61 -16.27 5.67
CA GLU A 55 -2.22 -15.02 5.01
C GLU A 55 -3.38 -14.38 4.22
N ALA A 56 -4.40 -15.16 3.85
CA ALA A 56 -5.64 -14.69 3.27
C ALA A 56 -6.55 -14.00 4.30
N MET A 57 -6.25 -14.08 5.61
CA MET A 57 -6.94 -13.35 6.66
C MET A 57 -6.24 -12.05 7.04
N GLU A 58 -7.00 -11.16 7.66
CA GLU A 58 -6.56 -9.89 8.22
C GLU A 58 -7.17 -9.69 9.61
N CYS A 59 -6.37 -9.17 10.55
CA CYS A 59 -6.83 -8.84 11.90
C CYS A 59 -7.55 -7.50 11.86
N VAL A 60 -8.87 -7.51 11.99
CA VAL A 60 -9.74 -6.33 11.81
C VAL A 60 -10.60 -6.09 13.05
N PRO A 61 -11.02 -4.84 13.32
CA PRO A 61 -11.93 -4.56 14.43
C PRO A 61 -13.33 -5.10 14.16
N THR A 62 -13.93 -5.72 15.17
CA THR A 62 -15.35 -6.07 15.20
C THR A 62 -16.19 -5.05 15.95
N ARG A 63 -15.55 -4.31 16.87
CA ARG A 63 -16.17 -3.24 17.65
C ARG A 63 -15.19 -2.10 17.88
N THR A 64 -15.69 -0.88 17.79
CA THR A 64 -14.90 0.34 17.97
C THR A 64 -15.61 1.33 18.88
N ARG A 65 -14.83 2.25 19.45
CA ARG A 65 -15.33 3.40 20.21
C ARG A 65 -14.52 4.64 19.86
N ASN A 66 -15.10 5.81 20.08
CA ASN A 66 -14.37 7.06 19.97
C ASN A 66 -13.84 7.48 21.34
N VAL A 67 -12.62 8.00 21.38
CA VAL A 67 -11.98 8.57 22.56
C VAL A 67 -11.54 9.99 22.23
N THR A 68 -11.96 10.94 23.06
CA THR A 68 -11.52 12.33 22.92
C THR A 68 -10.28 12.56 23.76
N MET A 69 -9.23 13.06 23.12
CA MET A 69 -7.95 13.39 23.75
C MET A 69 -7.65 14.86 23.57
N GLU A 70 -6.87 15.39 24.50
CA GLU A 70 -6.48 16.78 24.52
C GLU A 70 -5.04 16.94 24.06
N VAL A 71 -4.82 17.84 23.10
CA VAL A 71 -3.52 18.13 22.51
C VAL A 71 -3.31 19.64 22.47
N LEU A 72 -2.05 20.06 22.46
CA LEU A 72 -1.73 21.46 22.17
C LEU A 72 -1.63 21.64 20.66
N GLN A 73 -2.38 22.59 20.15
CA GLN A 73 -2.35 23.02 18.75
C GLN A 73 -1.57 24.33 18.67
N VAL A 74 -0.43 24.28 17.98
CA VAL A 74 0.45 25.41 17.77
C VAL A 74 0.26 25.94 16.36
N ARG A 75 -0.14 27.22 16.27
CA ARG A 75 -0.24 28.01 15.02
C ARG A 75 0.88 29.04 15.05
N ASP A 76 1.86 28.87 14.17
CA ASP A 76 3.10 29.65 14.13
C ASP A 76 3.80 29.76 15.50
N LYS A 77 4.75 30.68 15.66
CA LYS A 77 5.52 30.84 16.91
C LYS A 77 4.76 31.55 18.03
N PHE A 78 3.51 31.97 17.82
CA PHE A 78 2.87 32.96 18.68
C PHE A 78 1.53 32.54 19.29
N SER A 79 0.92 31.44 18.86
CA SER A 79 -0.35 30.99 19.45
C SER A 79 -0.38 29.49 19.71
N GLN A 80 -0.67 29.15 20.96
CA GLN A 80 -0.89 27.78 21.42
C GLN A 80 -2.25 27.72 22.09
N HIS A 81 -3.06 26.75 21.70
CA HIS A 81 -4.32 26.49 22.38
C HIS A 81 -4.52 25.00 22.58
N ARG A 82 -5.29 24.68 23.60
CA ARG A 82 -5.63 23.33 24.00
C ARG A 82 -6.85 22.91 23.17
N SER A 83 -6.67 21.87 22.37
CA SER A 83 -7.65 21.38 21.41
C SER A 83 -8.03 19.95 21.73
N GLN A 84 -9.30 19.63 21.56
CA GLN A 84 -9.82 18.27 21.72
C GLN A 84 -9.92 17.60 20.34
N LEU A 85 -9.29 16.44 20.21
CA LEU A 85 -9.35 15.59 19.02
C LEU A 85 -10.00 14.26 19.38
N SER A 86 -10.82 13.72 18.48
CA SER A 86 -11.52 12.44 18.69
C SER A 86 -10.90 11.34 17.86
N PHE A 87 -10.51 10.24 18.46
CA PHE A 87 -9.85 9.13 17.77
C PHE A 87 -10.66 7.86 17.88
N THR A 88 -10.61 7.03 16.84
CA THR A 88 -11.23 5.70 16.88
C THR A 88 -10.28 4.70 17.53
N GLU A 89 -10.74 4.06 18.60
CA GLU A 89 -10.11 2.90 19.22
C GLU A 89 -10.85 1.61 18.87
N HIS A 90 -10.11 0.51 18.80
CA HIS A 90 -10.66 -0.82 18.60
C HIS A 90 -10.88 -1.47 19.97
N GLU A 91 -12.10 -1.93 20.26
CA GLU A 91 -12.43 -2.62 21.51
C GLU A 91 -12.23 -4.13 21.36
N GLU A 92 -12.67 -4.68 20.23
CA GLU A 92 -12.64 -6.12 19.92
C GLU A 92 -12.08 -6.35 18.51
N CYS A 93 -11.34 -7.43 18.33
CA CYS A 93 -10.61 -7.77 17.10
C CYS A 93 -10.86 -9.23 16.71
N ASP A 94 -10.91 -9.50 15.40
CA ASP A 94 -11.11 -10.85 14.88
C ASP A 94 -10.40 -11.04 13.53
N CYS A 95 -10.06 -12.28 13.20
CA CYS A 95 -9.43 -12.65 11.94
C CYS A 95 -10.51 -12.85 10.88
N ARG A 96 -10.53 -11.98 9.85
CA ARG A 96 -11.51 -12.04 8.76
C ARG A 96 -10.82 -12.24 7.42
N GLY A 97 -11.44 -13.00 6.52
CA GLY A 97 -10.92 -13.22 5.17
C GLY A 97 -10.87 -11.91 4.37
N LYS A 98 -9.73 -11.63 3.73
CA LYS A 98 -9.55 -10.52 2.79
C LYS A 98 -10.53 -10.74 1.63
N GLY A 99 -11.68 -10.07 1.65
CA GLY A 99 -12.68 -10.18 0.60
C GLY A 99 -12.03 -10.04 -0.78
N GLN A 100 -12.46 -10.84 -1.77
CA GLN A 100 -11.84 -11.03 -3.10
C GLN A 100 -11.76 -9.77 -4.00
N LYS A 101 -11.75 -8.55 -3.45
CA LYS A 101 -11.66 -7.28 -4.18
C LYS A 101 -10.33 -7.12 -4.96
N ARG A 102 -9.29 -7.91 -4.66
CA ARG A 102 -8.04 -7.94 -5.45
C ARG A 102 -8.17 -8.61 -6.82
N LYS A 103 -9.16 -9.48 -7.05
CA LYS A 103 -9.37 -10.10 -8.38
C LYS A 103 -9.97 -9.13 -9.40
N ARG A 104 -10.79 -8.17 -8.96
CA ARG A 104 -11.43 -7.20 -9.87
C ARG A 104 -10.49 -6.12 -10.40
N LYS A 105 -9.46 -5.73 -9.65
CA LYS A 105 -8.45 -4.76 -10.13
C LYS A 105 -7.51 -5.42 -11.13
N LYS A 106 -6.95 -6.61 -10.82
CA LYS A 106 -6.10 -7.36 -11.75
C LYS A 106 -6.83 -7.76 -13.04
N GLN A 107 -8.12 -8.16 -12.98
CA GLN A 107 -8.90 -8.41 -14.19
C GLN A 107 -9.22 -7.15 -15.01
N ARG A 108 -9.52 -6.00 -14.37
CA ARG A 108 -9.73 -4.73 -15.10
C ARG A 108 -8.45 -4.27 -15.78
N ASP A 109 -7.31 -4.44 -15.13
CA ASP A 109 -6.00 -4.06 -15.68
C ASP A 109 -5.60 -4.99 -16.83
N THR A 110 -5.83 -6.31 -16.71
CA THR A 110 -5.60 -7.27 -17.81
C THR A 110 -6.57 -7.10 -18.97
N ALA A 111 -7.85 -6.77 -18.73
CA ALA A 111 -8.82 -6.47 -19.78
C ALA A 111 -8.50 -5.16 -20.52
N GLY A 112 -7.99 -4.15 -19.81
CA GLY A 112 -7.54 -2.89 -20.41
C GLY A 112 -6.30 -3.07 -21.31
N ILE A 113 -5.35 -3.90 -20.88
CA ILE A 113 -4.17 -4.24 -21.70
C ILE A 113 -4.56 -5.10 -22.91
N ALA A 114 -5.51 -6.03 -22.74
CA ALA A 114 -6.06 -6.85 -23.82
C ALA A 114 -6.73 -6.00 -24.92
N ALA A 115 -7.50 -4.99 -24.53
CA ALA A 115 -8.12 -4.05 -25.47
C ALA A 115 -7.07 -3.19 -26.19
N ALA A 116 -6.01 -2.76 -25.50
CA ALA A 116 -4.95 -1.93 -26.09
C ALA A 116 -4.12 -2.67 -27.17
N TYR A 117 -3.84 -3.98 -27.01
CA TYR A 117 -3.13 -4.74 -28.05
C TYR A 117 -4.03 -5.00 -29.28
N ALA A 118 -5.33 -5.21 -29.09
CA ALA A 118 -6.25 -5.48 -30.20
C ALA A 118 -6.42 -4.25 -31.10
N SER A 119 -6.38 -3.04 -30.54
CA SER A 119 -6.41 -1.79 -31.31
C SER A 119 -5.11 -1.50 -32.07
N SER A 120 -3.98 -2.14 -31.74
CA SER A 120 -2.69 -1.95 -32.41
C SER A 120 -2.40 -3.00 -33.50
N ALA A 121 -3.23 -4.04 -33.65
CA ALA A 121 -3.09 -5.06 -34.70
C ALA A 121 -3.89 -4.75 -35.98
N GLY A 122 -4.64 -3.65 -36.03
CA GLY A 122 -5.41 -3.22 -37.21
C GLY A 122 -4.72 -2.05 -37.92
N GLY A 123 -3.74 -2.33 -38.76
CA GLY A 123 -3.19 -1.30 -39.65
C GLY A 123 -1.78 -1.58 -40.14
N LEU A 124 -1.64 -2.40 -41.18
CA LEU A 124 -0.65 -2.14 -42.21
C LEU A 124 -1.22 -2.61 -43.56
N GLU A 125 -1.87 -1.66 -44.23
CA GLU A 125 -2.38 -1.75 -45.58
C GLU A 125 -1.20 -1.79 -46.58
N GLN A 126 -1.34 -2.62 -47.62
CA GLN A 126 -0.35 -2.87 -48.65
C GLN A 126 0.04 -1.60 -49.42
N SER A 127 1.33 -1.38 -49.60
CA SER A 127 1.82 -0.59 -50.74
C SER A 127 3.11 -1.19 -51.31
N SER A 128 2.97 -1.68 -52.53
CA SER A 128 3.98 -2.24 -53.40
C SER A 128 5.12 -1.26 -53.65
N VAL A 129 6.35 -1.60 -53.23
CA VAL A 129 7.57 -1.00 -53.78
C VAL A 129 8.47 -2.13 -54.29
N SER A 130 8.68 -2.07 -55.59
CA SER A 130 9.47 -2.90 -56.51
C SER A 130 10.70 -3.63 -55.92
N LEU A 131 10.68 -4.96 -56.04
CA LEU A 131 11.73 -5.94 -55.70
C LEU A 131 13.07 -5.79 -56.46
N SER A 132 13.34 -4.67 -57.13
CA SER A 132 14.51 -4.52 -58.01
C SER A 132 15.69 -3.72 -57.42
N MET A 133 15.56 -3.16 -56.20
CA MET A 133 16.62 -2.33 -55.60
C MET A 133 17.36 -2.97 -54.42
N VAL A 134 16.90 -4.12 -53.91
CA VAL A 134 17.53 -4.80 -52.76
C VAL A 134 18.63 -5.80 -53.21
N ALA A 135 18.75 -6.09 -54.51
CA ALA A 135 19.72 -7.06 -55.03
C ALA A 135 21.11 -6.47 -55.37
N LEU A 136 21.35 -5.17 -55.17
CA LEU A 136 22.61 -4.51 -55.59
C LEU A 136 23.47 -3.97 -54.44
N LEU A 137 23.07 -4.15 -53.18
CA LEU A 137 23.89 -3.77 -52.01
C LEU A 137 24.46 -4.96 -51.23
N SER A 138 24.25 -6.19 -51.71
CA SER A 138 24.72 -7.42 -51.05
C SER A 138 26.06 -7.96 -51.57
N THR A 139 26.60 -7.45 -52.68
CA THR A 139 27.90 -7.90 -53.23
C THR A 139 29.11 -7.10 -52.77
N GLU A 140 28.94 -5.87 -52.26
CA GLU A 140 30.08 -5.01 -51.84
C GLU A 140 30.38 -5.09 -50.33
N LEU A 141 29.44 -5.54 -49.49
CA LEU A 141 29.67 -5.68 -48.05
C LEU A 141 30.18 -7.06 -47.62
N PHE A 142 30.01 -8.09 -48.45
CA PHE A 142 30.52 -9.43 -48.17
C PHE A 142 32.04 -9.54 -48.42
N TRP A 143 32.61 -8.70 -49.29
CA TRP A 143 34.06 -8.63 -49.51
C TRP A 143 34.78 -7.96 -48.33
N TYR A 144 34.15 -6.97 -47.68
CA TYR A 144 34.70 -6.29 -46.50
C TYR A 144 34.74 -7.15 -45.22
N PHE A 145 34.02 -8.28 -45.18
CA PHE A 145 33.99 -9.18 -44.02
C PHE A 145 34.92 -10.39 -44.14
N VAL A 146 35.59 -10.58 -45.29
CA VAL A 146 36.43 -11.77 -45.56
C VAL A 146 37.90 -11.39 -45.82
N ASN A 147 38.33 -10.15 -45.55
CA ASN A 147 39.75 -9.76 -45.58
C ASN A 147 40.12 -8.86 -44.40
#